data_AF-A0AA45U265-F1
#
_entry.id   AF-A0AA45U265-F1
#
_cell.length_a   1.000
_cell.length_b   1.000
_cell.length_c   1.000
_cell.angle_alpha   90.00
_cell.angle_beta   90.00
_cell.angle_gamma   90.00
#
_symmetry.space_group_name_H-M   'P 1'
#
loop_
_entity.id
_entity.type
_entity.pdbx_description
1 polymer ?
#
loop_
_entity_poly.entity_id
_entity_poly.type
_entity_poly.pdbx_seq_one_letter_code
_entity_poly.pdbx_strand_id
1 'polypeptide(L)'
;MSSLRALALLATLFLAPSTARAQTQPEQPDWGVPYVFATVDSYTTGPMALEVTGTLVGESTPRTFRFWAGGYSNEASVSVEAERCDRLALLAMTRPGRFLFTWKWENSATNYVTCTLTRQ
;
A
#
# COMPACT_ATOMS: atom_id res chain seq x y z
N MET A 1 -56.57 -16.94 -4.05
CA MET A 1 -55.86 -15.68 -4.38
C MET A 1 -55.17 -15.22 -3.10
N SER A 2 -53.97 -15.76 -2.78
CA SER A 2 -52.63 -15.23 -3.07
C SER A 2 -52.01 -14.57 -1.82
N SER A 3 -51.50 -15.41 -0.90
CA SER A 3 -50.84 -14.99 0.35
C SER A 3 -49.32 -15.19 0.30
N LEU A 4 -48.68 -14.86 -0.83
CA LEU A 4 -47.24 -15.11 -1.04
C LEU A 4 -46.43 -13.84 -1.37
N ARG A 5 -46.93 -12.64 -1.06
CA ARG A 5 -46.28 -11.37 -1.45
C ARG A 5 -45.41 -10.69 -0.40
N ALA A 6 -45.25 -11.26 0.80
CA ALA A 6 -44.65 -10.54 1.93
C ALA A 6 -43.26 -11.03 2.39
N LEU A 7 -42.50 -11.78 1.57
CA LEU A 7 -41.23 -12.38 2.02
C LEU A 7 -39.96 -11.95 1.26
N ALA A 8 -40.05 -10.99 0.32
CA ALA A 8 -38.92 -10.68 -0.58
C ALA A 8 -38.15 -9.38 -0.26
N LEU A 9 -38.09 -8.92 1.00
CA LEU A 9 -37.55 -7.59 1.32
C LEU A 9 -36.52 -7.49 2.46
N LEU A 10 -35.93 -8.60 2.92
CA LEU A 10 -35.02 -8.60 4.08
C LEU A 10 -33.56 -9.01 3.79
N ALA A 11 -33.12 -9.02 2.53
CA ALA A 11 -31.79 -9.51 2.15
C ALA A 11 -30.74 -8.41 1.83
N THR A 12 -30.93 -7.15 2.21
CA THR A 12 -30.00 -6.05 1.83
C THR A 12 -29.23 -5.39 2.99
N LEU A 13 -29.27 -5.93 4.21
CA LEU A 13 -28.81 -5.19 5.40
C LEU A 13 -27.43 -5.55 5.99
N PHE A 14 -26.58 -6.35 5.34
CA PHE A 14 -25.24 -6.65 5.91
C PHE A 14 -24.07 -6.60 4.91
N LEU A 15 -24.11 -5.69 3.93
CA LEU A 15 -22.86 -5.14 3.38
C LEU A 15 -22.53 -3.86 4.13
N ALA A 16 -22.32 -3.97 5.44
CA ALA A 16 -21.54 -2.97 6.13
C ALA A 16 -20.14 -3.07 5.52
N PRO A 17 -19.62 -2.04 4.85
CA PRO A 17 -18.23 -2.07 4.43
C PRO A 17 -17.42 -2.21 5.71
N SER A 18 -16.72 -3.34 5.84
CA SER A 18 -15.69 -3.54 6.87
C SER A 18 -14.55 -2.56 6.59
N THR A 19 -14.79 -1.26 6.79
CA THR A 19 -13.76 -0.24 6.95
C THR A 19 -13.25 -0.23 8.39
N ALA A 20 -13.54 -1.28 9.16
CA ALA A 20 -12.67 -1.67 10.25
C ALA A 20 -11.31 -1.94 9.60
N ARG A 21 -10.46 -0.92 9.63
CA ARG A 21 -9.01 -1.05 9.56
C ARG A 21 -8.66 -2.15 10.57
N ALA A 22 -8.64 -3.39 10.11
CA ALA A 22 -7.86 -4.41 10.78
C ALA A 22 -6.46 -3.79 10.75
N GLN A 23 -6.03 -3.29 11.91
CA GLN A 23 -4.66 -2.86 12.13
C GLN A 23 -3.83 -4.14 12.16
N THR A 24 -3.74 -4.80 11.01
CA THR A 24 -2.75 -5.82 10.74
C THR A 24 -1.43 -5.10 10.91
N GLN A 25 -0.58 -5.61 11.81
CA GLN A 25 0.74 -5.06 12.02
C GLN A 25 1.43 -4.93 10.65
N PRO A 26 2.00 -3.74 10.32
CA PRO A 26 2.65 -3.54 9.04
C PRO A 26 3.70 -4.62 8.78
N GLU A 27 3.59 -5.24 7.62
CA GLU A 27 4.49 -6.30 7.18
C GLU A 27 5.88 -5.73 6.92
N GLN A 28 6.91 -6.50 7.29
CA GLN A 28 8.27 -6.16 6.92
C GLN A 28 8.54 -6.68 5.50
N PRO A 29 8.96 -5.80 4.57
CA PRO A 29 9.29 -6.20 3.21
C PRO A 29 10.56 -7.06 3.19
N ASP A 30 10.54 -8.08 2.34
CA ASP A 30 11.68 -8.93 2.05
C ASP A 30 12.72 -8.19 1.21
N TRP A 31 13.98 -8.43 1.55
CA TRP A 31 15.12 -7.82 0.89
C TRP A 31 15.24 -8.28 -0.57
N GLY A 32 15.39 -7.33 -1.48
CA GLY A 32 15.51 -7.57 -2.92
C GLY A 32 14.19 -7.93 -3.61
N VAL A 33 13.07 -8.00 -2.89
CA VAL A 33 11.76 -8.34 -3.46
C VAL A 33 11.02 -7.05 -3.85
N PRO A 34 10.60 -6.90 -5.12
CA PRO A 34 9.75 -5.79 -5.52
C PRO A 34 8.28 -6.05 -5.17
N TYR A 35 7.68 -5.13 -4.42
CA TYR A 35 6.26 -5.10 -4.13
C TYR A 35 5.56 -4.14 -5.10
N VAL A 36 4.71 -4.69 -5.98
CA VAL A 36 4.04 -3.93 -7.04
C VAL A 36 2.58 -3.69 -6.66
N PHE A 37 2.26 -2.46 -6.29
CA PHE A 37 0.92 -2.02 -5.93
C PHE A 37 0.12 -1.63 -7.18
N ALA A 38 -1.03 -2.28 -7.37
CA ALA A 38 -2.05 -1.91 -8.35
C ALA A 38 -2.87 -0.70 -7.90
N THR A 39 -3.09 -0.57 -6.59
CA THR A 39 -3.65 0.63 -5.94
C THR A 39 -2.81 0.98 -4.73
N VAL A 40 -2.70 2.28 -4.45
CA VAL A 40 -2.18 2.78 -3.17
C VAL A 40 -3.36 3.45 -2.46
N ASP A 41 -3.75 2.89 -1.33
CA ASP A 41 -4.93 3.30 -0.58
C ASP A 41 -4.56 4.25 0.57
N SER A 42 -3.39 4.02 1.19
CA SER A 42 -2.86 4.89 2.22
C SER A 42 -1.34 4.96 2.17
N TYR A 43 -0.79 6.10 2.56
CA TYR A 43 0.63 6.32 2.64
C TYR A 43 0.95 7.17 3.87
N THR A 44 1.83 6.67 4.73
CA THR A 44 2.24 7.34 5.96
C THR A 44 3.75 7.49 5.97
N THR A 45 4.23 8.69 6.25
CA THR A 45 5.67 8.97 6.38
C THR A 45 6.01 9.29 7.83
N GLY A 46 7.14 8.79 8.29
CA GLY A 46 7.67 9.01 9.62
C GLY A 46 9.20 9.24 9.57
N PRO A 47 9.81 9.59 10.71
CA PRO A 47 11.21 10.05 10.73
C PRO A 47 12.23 9.04 10.19
N MET A 48 11.91 7.75 10.25
CA MET A 48 12.81 6.66 9.85
C MET A 48 12.11 5.56 9.05
N ALA A 49 10.81 5.68 8.83
CA ALA A 49 10.00 4.63 8.24
C ALA A 49 8.84 5.21 7.45
N LEU A 50 8.40 4.43 6.48
CA LEU A 50 7.34 4.76 5.56
C LEU A 50 6.41 3.55 5.52
N GLU A 51 5.11 3.79 5.57
CA GLU A 51 4.10 2.74 5.49
C GLU A 51 3.25 2.94 4.24
N VAL A 52 3.16 1.90 3.42
CA VAL A 52 2.32 1.87 2.21
C VAL A 52 1.23 0.86 2.45
N THR A 53 -0.03 1.28 2.33
CA THR A 53 -1.17 0.37 2.24
C THR A 53 -1.71 0.39 0.83
N GLY A 54 -1.91 -0.78 0.24
CA GLY A 54 -2.49 -0.89 -1.08
C GLY A 54 -2.70 -2.34 -1.50
N THR A 55 -3.33 -2.52 -2.66
CA THR A 55 -3.55 -3.85 -3.23
C THR A 55 -2.41 -4.20 -4.18
N LEU A 56 -1.73 -5.33 -3.95
CA LEU A 56 -0.68 -5.81 -4.85
C LEU A 56 -1.28 -6.39 -6.15
N VAL A 57 -0.50 -6.36 -7.24
CA VAL A 57 -0.91 -6.98 -8.51
C VAL A 57 -1.17 -8.47 -8.31
N GLY A 58 -2.36 -8.93 -8.71
CA GLY A 58 -2.79 -10.32 -8.56
C GLY A 58 -3.42 -10.64 -7.20
N GLU A 59 -3.45 -9.69 -6.28
CA GLU A 59 -4.14 -9.81 -4.99
C GLU A 59 -5.46 -9.02 -4.99
N SER A 60 -6.38 -9.38 -4.09
CA SER A 60 -7.68 -8.69 -3.92
C SER A 60 -7.82 -8.01 -2.55
N THR A 61 -6.91 -8.30 -1.63
CA THR A 61 -6.90 -7.76 -0.28
C THR A 61 -5.75 -6.75 -0.12
N PRO A 62 -6.03 -5.53 0.37
CA PRO A 62 -4.97 -4.57 0.67
C PRO A 62 -4.01 -5.11 1.73
N ARG A 63 -2.71 -4.81 1.54
CA ARG A 63 -1.64 -5.12 2.49
C ARG A 63 -0.94 -3.84 2.90
N THR A 64 -0.42 -3.83 4.12
CA THR A 64 0.35 -2.71 4.65
C THR A 64 1.78 -3.15 4.84
N PHE A 65 2.70 -2.49 4.15
CA PHE A 65 4.13 -2.72 4.29
C PHE A 65 4.78 -1.52 4.98
N ARG A 66 5.64 -1.80 5.96
CA ARG A 66 6.49 -0.80 6.59
C ARG A 66 7.90 -0.93 6.05
N PHE A 67 8.28 0.01 5.20
CA PHE A 67 9.63 0.16 4.70
C PHE A 67 10.44 1.00 5.67
N TRP A 68 11.59 0.49 6.07
CA TRP A 68 12.56 1.30 6.76
C TRP A 68 13.38 2.04 5.70
N ALA A 69 13.44 3.36 5.79
CA ALA A 69 14.23 4.12 4.84
C ALA A 69 15.72 3.77 5.02
N GLY A 70 16.19 3.68 6.28
CA GLY A 70 17.61 3.64 6.68
C GLY A 70 18.00 4.95 7.40
N GLY A 71 18.95 5.00 8.35
CA GLY A 71 19.99 4.06 8.77
C GLY A 71 20.22 4.01 10.31
N TYR A 72 21.13 3.13 10.76
CA TYR A 72 21.89 3.31 12.02
C TYR A 72 22.97 4.40 11.85
N SER A 73 23.26 4.78 10.61
CA SER A 73 24.03 5.95 10.22
C SER A 73 23.08 7.08 9.83
N ASN A 74 23.37 8.23 10.40
CA ASN A 74 22.97 9.61 10.12
C ASN A 74 23.17 10.09 8.66
N GLU A 75 23.06 9.21 7.67
CA GLU A 75 23.35 9.51 6.27
C GLU A 75 22.11 10.08 5.57
N ALA A 76 22.15 11.39 5.34
CA ALA A 76 21.10 12.19 4.71
C ALA A 76 20.70 11.78 3.28
N SER A 77 21.41 10.85 2.63
CA SER A 77 21.04 10.34 1.30
C SER A 77 19.73 9.57 1.36
N VAL A 78 19.67 8.61 2.28
CA VAL A 78 18.54 7.69 2.41
C VAL A 78 17.20 8.40 2.62
N SER A 79 17.18 9.52 3.36
CA SER A 79 15.98 10.34 3.53
C SER A 79 15.57 11.05 2.24
N VAL A 80 16.52 11.46 1.40
CA VAL A 80 16.24 12.13 0.12
C VAL A 80 15.64 11.17 -0.90
N GLU A 81 16.12 9.92 -0.96
CA GLU A 81 15.50 8.90 -1.82
C GLU A 81 14.09 8.54 -1.36
N ALA A 82 13.87 8.42 -0.04
CA ALA A 82 12.54 8.23 0.55
C ALA A 82 11.56 9.36 0.14
N GLU A 83 11.97 10.63 0.29
CA GLU A 83 11.15 11.79 -0.12
C GLU A 83 10.78 11.78 -1.62
N ARG A 84 11.60 11.18 -2.48
CA ARG A 84 11.25 11.02 -3.90
C ARG A 84 10.17 9.96 -4.09
N CYS A 85 10.24 8.87 -3.31
CA CYS A 85 9.21 7.84 -3.31
C CYS A 85 7.86 8.36 -2.81
N ASP A 86 7.85 9.28 -1.84
CA ASP A 86 6.63 9.94 -1.37
C ASP A 86 5.84 10.56 -2.53
N ARG A 87 6.52 11.31 -3.40
CA ARG A 87 5.88 11.99 -4.54
C ARG A 87 5.25 10.98 -5.50
N LEU A 88 5.91 9.86 -5.74
CA LEU A 88 5.39 8.79 -6.61
C LEU A 88 4.20 8.07 -5.97
N ALA A 89 4.26 7.78 -4.67
CA ALA A 89 3.16 7.18 -3.93
C ALA A 89 1.91 8.08 -3.95
N LEU A 90 2.08 9.38 -3.69
CA LEU A 90 0.99 10.36 -3.74
C LEU A 90 0.39 10.48 -5.16
N LEU A 91 1.22 10.41 -6.20
CA LEU A 91 0.72 10.37 -7.59
C LEU A 91 -0.10 9.10 -7.87
N ALA A 92 0.32 7.94 -7.36
CA ALA A 92 -0.44 6.70 -7.48
C ALA A 92 -1.78 6.77 -6.72
N MET A 93 -1.78 7.35 -5.52
CA MET A 93 -2.99 7.52 -4.69
C MET A 93 -4.04 8.43 -5.34
N THR A 94 -3.62 9.53 -5.95
CA THR A 94 -4.55 10.49 -6.58
C THR A 94 -5.18 9.97 -7.88
N ARG A 95 -4.65 8.88 -8.45
CA ARG A 95 -5.10 8.30 -9.72
C ARG A 95 -5.11 6.76 -9.66
N PRO A 96 -5.98 6.13 -8.84
CA PRO A 96 -6.03 4.68 -8.69
C PRO A 96 -6.20 3.96 -10.04
N GLY A 97 -5.45 2.88 -10.26
CA GLY A 97 -5.52 2.08 -11.49
C GLY A 97 -4.92 2.73 -12.75
N ARG A 98 -4.27 3.90 -12.64
CA ARG A 98 -3.53 4.53 -13.75
C ARG A 98 -2.04 4.21 -13.72
N PHE A 99 -1.54 3.84 -12.56
CA PHE A 99 -0.13 3.56 -12.34
C PHE A 99 0.03 2.31 -11.48
N LEU A 100 1.07 1.55 -11.80
CA LEU A 100 1.67 0.59 -10.89
C LEU A 100 2.75 1.29 -10.10
N PHE A 101 2.65 1.23 -8.78
CA PHE A 101 3.67 1.74 -7.88
C PHE A 101 4.48 0.57 -7.35
N THR A 102 5.76 0.51 -7.69
CA THR A 102 6.68 -0.54 -7.23
C THR A 102 7.56 0.01 -6.14
N TRP A 103 7.69 -0.74 -5.05
CA TRP A 103 8.67 -0.49 -4.01
C TRP A 103 9.60 -1.69 -3.86
N LYS A 104 10.90 -1.46 -3.78
CA LYS A 104 11.90 -2.50 -3.54
C LYS A 104 12.94 -2.01 -2.55
N TRP A 105 13.21 -2.79 -1.53
CA TRP A 105 14.38 -2.60 -0.68
C TRP A 105 15.56 -3.35 -1.30
N GLU A 106 16.60 -2.64 -1.73
CA GLU A 106 17.76 -3.30 -2.34
C GLU A 106 18.65 -3.94 -1.29
N ASN A 107 19.02 -5.21 -1.54
CA ASN A 107 20.03 -5.91 -0.76
C ASN A 107 21.43 -5.52 -1.26
N SER A 108 21.90 -4.35 -0.84
CA SER A 108 23.21 -3.79 -1.21
C SER A 108 23.93 -3.28 0.03
N ALA A 109 25.26 -3.11 -0.06
CA ALA A 109 26.09 -2.68 1.07
C ALA A 109 25.64 -1.34 1.71
N THR A 110 24.88 -0.52 0.99
CA THR A 110 24.37 0.79 1.42
C THR A 110 22.86 0.82 1.68
N ASN A 111 22.15 -0.32 1.56
CA ASN A 111 20.73 -0.47 1.90
C ASN A 111 19.83 0.69 1.41
N TYR A 112 19.77 0.95 0.10
CA TYR A 112 18.90 1.98 -0.44
C TYR A 112 17.54 1.44 -0.89
N VAL A 113 16.56 2.34 -0.91
CA VAL A 113 15.22 2.08 -1.43
C VAL A 113 15.15 2.46 -2.91
N THR A 114 14.50 1.62 -3.70
CA THR A 114 14.14 1.95 -5.09
C THR A 114 12.62 1.95 -5.22
N CYS A 115 12.08 2.99 -5.84
CA CYS A 115 10.66 3.07 -6.17
C CYS A 115 10.48 3.44 -7.64
N THR A 116 9.45 2.86 -8.27
CA THR A 116 9.14 3.07 -9.69
C THR A 116 7.65 3.33 -9.83
N LEU A 117 7.28 4.30 -10.68
CA LEU A 117 5.91 4.54 -11.07
C LEU A 117 5.76 4.22 -12.57
N THR A 118 5.05 3.15 -12.87
CA THR A 118 4.84 2.68 -14.25
C THR A 118 3.40 2.96 -14.67
N ARG A 119 3.20 3.52 -15.86
CA ARG A 119 1.85 3.75 -16.40
C ARG A 119 1.22 2.42 -16.82
N GLN A 120 -0.05 2.22 -16.47
CA GLN A 120 -0.89 1.14 -16.99
C GLN A 120 -1.61 1.55 -18.29
#